data_AF-A0A523ADK5-F1
#
_entry.id   AF-A0A523ADK5-F1
#
_cell.length_a   1.000
_cell.length_b   1.000
_cell.length_c   1.000
_cell.angle_alpha   90.00
_cell.angle_beta   90.00
_cell.angle_gamma   90.00
#
_symmetry.space_group_name_H-M   'P 1'
#
loop_
_entity.id
_entity.type
_entity.pdbx_description
1 polymer ?
#
loop_
_entity_poly.entity_id
_entity_poly.type
_entity_poly.pdbx_seq_one_letter_code
_entity_poly.pdbx_strand_id
1 'polypeptide(L)'
;MERVQKNSAYLNAMSTTGTRTRVRDVNPQSGMCPICVSDCPFICEIALSTFRANEALYPETRYFGESTASSLKDYGLDWSHFNLLARLRGAEGIAPDPDVAIFPNVNVESKIGKTKVKFPLAMGAFGSTDVARRYWDGLAVGAALAGCILIIGENVCGVDPKSEFKNGRVVRSPEMERRVKKFKEFWDGKYGDIVVQVNVEDTRFGVYEYAVSKLEVDTVEIKWGQGAKAIGGEIRVRDLQRAIELKKRGYVVLPDPENPTVQQAFKDGIIDGFERHSRVGMPTEKSLVEFVEEIRDLGAKSVTLKTGAYRPADVA
;
A
#
# COMPACT_ATOMS: atom_id res chain seq x y z
N MET A 1 3.51 13.84 -32.24
CA MET A 1 4.73 13.00 -32.27
C MET A 1 4.71 12.14 -31.02
N GLU A 2 4.92 10.83 -31.15
CA GLU A 2 4.70 9.85 -30.08
C GLU A 2 5.61 10.12 -28.87
N ARG A 3 5.01 10.28 -27.68
CA ARG A 3 5.72 10.66 -26.44
C ARG A 3 6.33 9.43 -25.73
N VAL A 4 5.87 8.24 -26.08
CA VAL A 4 6.27 6.96 -25.47
C VAL A 4 6.82 6.07 -26.58
N GLN A 5 8.12 5.78 -26.52
CA GLN A 5 8.77 4.84 -27.44
C GLN A 5 8.57 3.40 -26.93
N LYS A 6 8.64 2.38 -27.79
CA LYS A 6 8.61 0.96 -27.41
C LYS A 6 9.91 0.47 -26.75
N ASN A 7 10.70 1.38 -26.20
CA ASN A 7 11.91 1.10 -25.46
C ASN A 7 11.86 1.92 -24.16
N SER A 8 12.64 1.54 -23.16
CA SER A 8 12.68 2.24 -21.86
C SER A 8 13.32 3.65 -21.93
N ALA A 9 13.50 4.24 -23.11
CA ALA A 9 14.12 5.55 -23.28
C ALA A 9 13.29 6.69 -22.64
N TYR A 10 11.98 6.58 -22.50
CA TYR A 10 11.18 7.63 -21.85
C TYR A 10 11.31 7.67 -20.31
N LEU A 11 12.07 6.77 -19.66
CA LEU A 11 12.03 6.59 -18.20
C LEU A 11 12.35 7.87 -17.39
N ASN A 12 13.14 8.81 -17.91
CA ASN A 12 13.44 10.10 -17.26
C ASN A 12 12.70 11.31 -17.86
N ALA A 13 11.66 11.08 -18.64
CA ALA A 13 10.77 12.12 -19.15
C ALA A 13 9.33 11.69 -18.86
N MET A 14 8.78 12.10 -17.71
CA MET A 14 7.44 11.73 -17.31
C MET A 14 6.51 12.95 -17.30
N SER A 15 5.37 12.83 -17.97
CA SER A 15 4.32 13.85 -17.90
C SER A 15 3.71 13.98 -16.51
N THR A 16 3.83 12.95 -15.67
CA THR A 16 3.31 12.92 -14.31
C THR A 16 4.07 13.85 -13.37
N THR A 17 5.33 14.18 -13.66
CA THR A 17 6.21 15.08 -12.89
C THR A 17 6.51 16.40 -13.63
N GLY A 18 5.98 16.56 -14.84
CA GLY A 18 6.23 17.73 -15.69
C GLY A 18 7.65 17.82 -16.25
N THR A 19 8.47 16.78 -16.13
CA THR A 19 9.87 16.80 -16.54
C THR A 19 10.06 16.50 -18.03
N ARG A 20 11.20 16.95 -18.57
CA ARG A 20 11.60 16.69 -19.95
C ARG A 20 13.11 16.65 -20.12
N THR A 21 13.59 15.73 -20.96
CA THR A 21 15.00 15.64 -21.37
C THR A 21 15.36 16.69 -22.42
N ARG A 22 16.64 17.13 -22.41
CA ARG A 22 17.17 18.08 -23.41
C ARG A 22 17.11 17.53 -24.83
N VAL A 23 17.50 16.27 -25.00
CA VAL A 23 17.55 15.55 -26.27
C VAL A 23 16.64 14.32 -26.25
N ARG A 24 16.45 13.68 -27.41
CA ARG A 24 15.53 12.55 -27.61
C ARG A 24 16.21 11.19 -27.66
N ASP A 25 17.50 11.17 -28.01
CA ASP A 25 18.36 9.99 -28.12
C ASP A 25 18.91 9.57 -26.74
N VAL A 26 18.02 9.41 -25.78
CA VAL A 26 18.40 9.10 -24.40
C VAL A 26 18.75 7.62 -24.22
N ASN A 27 19.57 7.32 -23.22
CA ASN A 27 19.93 5.96 -22.84
C ASN A 27 18.65 5.18 -22.49
N PRO A 28 18.39 4.02 -23.12
CA PRO A 28 17.15 3.29 -22.93
C PRO A 28 17.03 2.63 -21.56
N GLN A 29 18.12 2.43 -20.82
CA GLN A 29 18.10 1.79 -19.50
C GLN A 29 17.94 2.82 -18.38
N SER A 30 18.67 3.94 -18.47
CA SER A 30 18.64 4.97 -17.43
C SER A 30 17.70 6.12 -17.74
N GLY A 31 17.30 6.35 -18.99
CA GLY A 31 16.57 7.54 -19.45
C GLY A 31 17.44 8.80 -19.59
N MET A 32 18.74 8.73 -19.30
CA MET A 32 19.63 9.91 -19.33
C MET A 32 19.96 10.37 -20.75
N CYS A 33 20.11 11.68 -20.96
CA CYS A 33 20.73 12.20 -22.19
C CYS A 33 22.15 11.62 -22.34
N PRO A 34 22.64 11.34 -23.57
CA PRO A 34 23.99 10.80 -23.77
C PRO A 34 25.09 11.69 -23.18
N ILE A 35 24.83 13.00 -23.13
CA ILE A 35 25.71 13.99 -22.51
C ILE A 35 24.87 14.92 -21.63
N CYS A 36 25.24 14.98 -20.35
CA CYS A 36 24.78 16.00 -19.41
C CYS A 36 25.71 17.22 -19.51
N VAL A 37 25.13 18.41 -19.65
CA VAL A 37 25.89 19.67 -19.80
C VAL A 37 25.52 20.62 -18.66
N SER A 38 26.48 21.41 -18.19
CA SER A 38 26.31 22.31 -17.04
C SER A 38 25.32 23.45 -17.30
N ASP A 39 25.12 23.82 -18.55
CA ASP A 39 24.25 24.92 -19.01
C ASP A 39 22.89 24.42 -19.52
N CYS A 40 22.45 23.22 -19.10
CA CYS A 40 21.19 22.65 -19.56
C CYS A 40 19.99 23.45 -19.02
N PRO A 41 19.14 24.05 -19.89
CA PRO A 41 17.99 24.85 -19.44
C PRO A 41 16.72 24.01 -19.17
N PHE A 42 16.80 22.67 -19.27
CA PHE A 42 15.65 21.77 -19.15
C PHE A 42 15.61 21.11 -17.77
N ILE A 43 14.42 21.06 -17.17
CA ILE A 43 14.16 20.33 -15.93
C ILE A 43 13.83 18.86 -16.27
N CYS A 44 14.84 18.00 -16.28
CA CYS A 44 14.67 16.55 -16.28
C CYS A 44 14.52 16.01 -14.84
N GLU A 45 14.22 14.71 -14.66
CA GLU A 45 14.12 14.08 -13.32
C GLU A 45 15.37 14.31 -12.44
N ILE A 46 16.56 14.24 -13.03
CA ILE A 46 17.83 14.48 -12.31
C ILE A 46 17.90 15.92 -11.80
N ALA A 47 17.59 16.89 -12.66
CA ALA A 47 17.57 18.30 -12.28
C ALA A 47 16.49 18.56 -11.21
N LEU A 48 15.27 18.06 -11.42
CA LEU A 48 14.15 18.21 -10.48
C LEU A 48 14.51 17.66 -9.10
N SER A 49 15.06 16.44 -9.03
CA SER A 49 15.48 15.82 -7.77
C SER A 49 16.60 16.60 -7.07
N THR A 50 17.47 17.29 -7.80
CA THR A 50 18.52 18.15 -7.21
C THR A 50 17.93 19.41 -6.59
N PHE A 51 16.95 20.04 -7.24
CA PHE A 51 16.34 21.30 -6.76
C PHE A 51 15.28 21.09 -5.69
N ARG A 52 14.47 20.03 -5.82
CA ARG A 52 13.26 19.80 -5.04
C ARG A 52 13.41 18.63 -4.07
N ALA A 53 14.47 17.84 -4.19
CA ALA A 53 14.80 16.72 -3.30
C ALA A 53 13.58 15.84 -2.99
N ASN A 54 13.15 15.78 -1.73
CA ASN A 54 12.01 15.00 -1.26
C ASN A 54 10.67 15.45 -1.84
N GLU A 55 10.52 16.72 -2.23
CA GLU A 55 9.28 17.20 -2.86
C GLU A 55 9.04 16.57 -4.23
N ALA A 56 10.09 16.05 -4.89
CA ALA A 56 9.99 15.33 -6.17
C ALA A 56 9.47 13.88 -6.00
N LEU A 57 9.31 13.37 -4.78
CA LEU A 57 8.84 12.01 -4.53
C LEU A 57 7.37 11.81 -4.96
N TYR A 58 6.56 12.87 -4.89
CA TYR A 58 5.19 12.85 -5.38
C TYR A 58 5.14 13.42 -6.79
N PRO A 59 4.57 12.69 -7.77
CA PRO A 59 4.53 13.19 -9.15
C PRO A 59 3.80 14.52 -9.26
N GLU A 60 2.62 14.62 -8.65
CA GLU A 60 1.78 15.82 -8.70
C GLU A 60 0.95 15.93 -7.42
N THR A 61 1.37 16.83 -6.52
CA THR A 61 0.82 16.94 -5.15
C THR A 61 -0.61 17.49 -5.14
N ARG A 62 -1.01 18.28 -6.15
CA ARG A 62 -2.36 18.86 -6.21
C ARG A 62 -3.46 17.81 -6.35
N TYR A 63 -3.17 16.66 -6.97
CA TYR A 63 -4.15 15.58 -7.16
C TYR A 63 -4.02 14.44 -6.14
N PHE A 64 -3.36 14.68 -5.00
CA PHE A 64 -3.25 13.67 -3.95
C PHE A 64 -4.63 13.21 -3.46
N GLY A 65 -4.91 11.92 -3.55
CA GLY A 65 -6.20 11.33 -3.16
C GLY A 65 -7.31 11.45 -4.19
N GLU A 66 -7.04 12.06 -5.35
CA GLU A 66 -7.98 12.23 -6.48
C GLU A 66 -7.40 11.72 -7.82
N SER A 67 -6.21 11.13 -7.79
CA SER A 67 -5.52 10.59 -8.97
C SER A 67 -5.02 9.16 -8.74
N THR A 68 -4.80 8.47 -9.85
CA THR A 68 -4.03 7.23 -9.91
C THR A 68 -2.89 7.45 -10.90
N ALA A 69 -1.69 7.03 -10.54
CA ALA A 69 -0.52 7.08 -11.40
C ALA A 69 -0.06 5.66 -11.74
N SER A 70 0.51 5.49 -12.93
CA SER A 70 1.09 4.23 -13.39
C SER A 70 2.53 4.45 -13.87
N SER A 71 3.32 3.39 -13.96
CA SER A 71 4.65 3.46 -14.57
C SER A 71 4.52 3.57 -16.08
N LEU A 72 5.39 4.36 -16.71
CA LEU A 72 5.52 4.31 -18.17
C LEU A 72 6.32 3.10 -18.64
N LYS A 73 7.08 2.43 -17.75
CA LYS A 73 8.05 1.35 -18.06
C LYS A 73 7.42 0.18 -18.83
N ASP A 74 8.09 -0.22 -19.91
CA ASP A 74 7.84 -1.44 -20.67
C ASP A 74 8.68 -2.54 -20.04
N TYR A 75 8.01 -3.49 -19.41
CA TYR A 75 8.65 -4.59 -18.70
C TYR A 75 9.04 -5.74 -19.64
N GLY A 76 8.71 -5.66 -20.94
CA GLY A 76 9.03 -6.67 -21.95
C GLY A 76 8.25 -7.99 -21.81
N LEU A 77 7.38 -8.10 -20.80
CA LEU A 77 6.49 -9.22 -20.57
C LEU A 77 5.18 -8.69 -19.98
N ASP A 78 4.07 -9.07 -20.59
CA ASP A 78 2.71 -8.75 -20.13
C ASP A 78 1.77 -9.93 -20.40
N TRP A 79 0.49 -9.79 -20.01
CA TRP A 79 -0.51 -10.85 -20.19
C TRP A 79 -0.77 -11.23 -21.66
N SER A 80 -0.45 -10.37 -22.64
CA SER A 80 -0.62 -10.68 -24.06
C SER A 80 0.40 -11.70 -24.59
N HIS A 81 1.51 -11.89 -23.87
CA HIS A 81 2.51 -12.90 -24.18
C HIS A 81 2.08 -14.32 -23.74
N PHE A 82 1.03 -14.43 -22.92
CA PHE A 82 0.49 -15.71 -22.46
C PHE A 82 -0.70 -16.12 -23.32
N ASN A 83 -0.69 -17.35 -23.84
CA ASN A 83 -1.83 -17.96 -24.51
C ASN A 83 -2.44 -19.03 -23.61
N LEU A 84 -3.73 -18.88 -23.28
CA LEU A 84 -4.49 -19.90 -22.57
C LEU A 84 -4.98 -20.95 -23.57
N LEU A 85 -4.37 -22.13 -23.58
CA LEU A 85 -4.78 -23.25 -24.42
C LEU A 85 -5.82 -24.08 -23.68
N ALA A 86 -7.06 -24.07 -24.16
CA ALA A 86 -8.11 -24.89 -23.60
C ALA A 86 -7.82 -26.37 -23.83
N ARG A 87 -8.02 -27.19 -22.78
CA ARG A 87 -7.94 -28.65 -22.88
C ARG A 87 -9.22 -29.19 -23.49
N LEU A 88 -9.09 -30.01 -24.53
CA LEU A 88 -10.24 -30.66 -25.21
C LEU A 88 -10.67 -31.99 -24.54
N ARG A 89 -9.75 -32.71 -23.91
CA ARG A 89 -9.98 -34.05 -23.35
C ARG A 89 -9.85 -34.06 -21.83
N GLY A 90 -10.84 -34.61 -21.14
CA GLY A 90 -10.87 -34.69 -19.67
C GLY A 90 -11.46 -33.44 -19.02
N ALA A 91 -11.61 -33.48 -17.69
CA ALA A 91 -12.03 -32.35 -16.86
C ALA A 91 -11.31 -32.44 -15.51
N GLU A 92 -11.04 -31.29 -14.88
CA GLU A 92 -10.48 -31.21 -13.53
C GLU A 92 -11.55 -30.67 -12.58
N GLY A 93 -11.66 -31.26 -11.39
CA GLY A 93 -12.66 -30.89 -10.38
C GLY A 93 -14.08 -31.44 -10.61
N ILE A 94 -14.34 -32.05 -11.77
CA ILE A 94 -15.62 -32.70 -12.11
C ILE A 94 -15.38 -33.90 -13.04
N ALA A 95 -16.39 -34.77 -13.21
CA ALA A 95 -16.30 -35.89 -14.14
C ALA A 95 -16.11 -35.40 -15.60
N PRO A 96 -15.28 -36.10 -16.41
CA PRO A 96 -15.05 -35.76 -17.82
C PRO A 96 -16.22 -36.22 -18.70
N ASP A 97 -17.39 -35.66 -18.45
CA ASP A 97 -18.67 -36.04 -19.06
C ASP A 97 -19.40 -34.76 -19.55
N PRO A 98 -19.80 -34.68 -20.83
CA PRO A 98 -20.44 -33.50 -21.40
C PRO A 98 -21.75 -33.08 -20.71
N ASP A 99 -22.44 -34.00 -20.03
CA ASP A 99 -23.70 -33.68 -19.33
C ASP A 99 -23.46 -32.90 -18.03
N VAL A 100 -22.23 -32.93 -17.49
CA VAL A 100 -21.87 -32.24 -16.24
C VAL A 100 -20.72 -31.25 -16.38
N ALA A 101 -19.83 -31.41 -17.36
CA ALA A 101 -18.71 -30.52 -17.64
C ALA A 101 -19.16 -29.25 -18.39
N ILE A 102 -20.09 -28.50 -17.78
CA ILE A 102 -20.71 -27.29 -18.33
C ILE A 102 -20.38 -26.07 -17.48
N PHE A 103 -20.41 -24.88 -18.08
CA PHE A 103 -20.05 -23.61 -17.43
C PHE A 103 -20.73 -23.37 -16.07
N PRO A 104 -22.04 -23.64 -15.89
CA PRO A 104 -22.70 -23.43 -14.59
C PRO A 104 -22.16 -24.29 -13.44
N ASN A 105 -21.49 -25.41 -13.74
CA ASN A 105 -20.93 -26.32 -12.72
C ASN A 105 -19.49 -25.96 -12.35
N VAL A 106 -18.90 -24.92 -12.96
CA VAL A 106 -17.54 -24.49 -12.63
C VAL A 106 -17.51 -23.96 -11.20
N ASN A 107 -16.66 -24.58 -10.38
CA ASN A 107 -16.39 -24.12 -9.02
C ASN A 107 -15.06 -23.36 -9.00
N VAL A 108 -15.13 -22.06 -8.66
CA VAL A 108 -13.97 -21.18 -8.49
C VAL A 108 -13.65 -20.89 -7.02
N GLU A 109 -14.34 -21.56 -6.08
CA GLU A 109 -14.00 -21.51 -4.67
C GLU A 109 -12.56 -21.99 -4.46
N SER A 110 -11.84 -21.30 -3.59
CA SER A 110 -10.43 -21.57 -3.35
C SER A 110 -10.06 -21.28 -1.90
N LYS A 111 -8.76 -21.30 -1.60
CA LYS A 111 -8.20 -20.91 -0.31
C LYS A 111 -7.00 -20.01 -0.52
N ILE A 112 -6.94 -18.91 0.22
CA ILE A 112 -5.76 -18.05 0.34
C ILE A 112 -5.26 -18.20 1.78
N GLY A 113 -4.11 -18.84 1.95
CA GLY A 113 -3.67 -19.30 3.26
C GLY A 113 -4.70 -20.26 3.87
N LYS A 114 -5.21 -19.96 5.07
CA LYS A 114 -6.26 -20.75 5.74
C LYS A 114 -7.68 -20.28 5.42
N THR A 115 -7.83 -19.14 4.76
CA THR A 115 -9.13 -18.51 4.49
C THR A 115 -9.76 -19.11 3.24
N LYS A 116 -10.98 -19.64 3.37
CA LYS A 116 -11.80 -20.06 2.21
C LYS A 116 -12.32 -18.81 1.50
N VAL A 117 -12.34 -18.81 0.17
CA VAL A 117 -12.84 -17.70 -0.63
C VAL A 117 -13.74 -18.21 -1.75
N LYS A 118 -14.77 -17.44 -2.13
CA LYS A 118 -15.68 -17.84 -3.24
C LYS A 118 -15.01 -17.71 -4.61
N PHE A 119 -14.02 -16.83 -4.71
CA PHE A 119 -13.16 -16.64 -5.87
C PHE A 119 -11.76 -16.24 -5.35
N PRO A 120 -10.63 -16.66 -5.98
CA PRO A 120 -9.28 -16.46 -5.46
C PRO A 120 -8.79 -15.00 -5.58
N LEU A 121 -9.43 -14.09 -4.84
CA LEU A 121 -9.11 -12.67 -4.82
C LEU A 121 -8.99 -12.15 -3.38
N ALA A 122 -7.95 -11.35 -3.18
CA ALA A 122 -7.78 -10.54 -1.99
C ALA A 122 -7.69 -9.06 -2.41
N MET A 123 -8.46 -8.21 -1.74
CA MET A 123 -8.38 -6.77 -1.90
C MET A 123 -7.24 -6.23 -1.03
N GLY A 124 -6.27 -5.60 -1.69
CA GLY A 124 -5.04 -5.13 -1.05
C GLY A 124 -5.25 -4.04 -0.01
N ALA A 125 -4.26 -3.90 0.87
CA ALA A 125 -4.28 -2.90 1.93
C ALA A 125 -4.05 -1.48 1.37
N PHE A 126 -5.04 -0.60 1.56
CA PHE A 126 -5.00 0.79 1.08
C PHE A 126 -4.24 1.69 2.07
N GLY A 127 -3.06 2.18 1.66
CA GLY A 127 -2.16 2.94 2.53
C GLY A 127 -2.59 4.40 2.83
N SER A 128 -3.40 5.02 1.97
CA SER A 128 -3.97 6.34 2.28
C SER A 128 -5.25 6.16 3.10
N THR A 129 -5.12 6.37 4.42
CA THR A 129 -6.18 6.08 5.38
C THR A 129 -7.45 6.89 5.12
N ASP A 130 -7.34 8.16 4.73
CA ASP A 130 -8.50 9.01 4.43
C ASP A 130 -9.18 8.65 3.11
N VAL A 131 -8.41 8.35 2.05
CA VAL A 131 -8.98 7.86 0.78
C VAL A 131 -9.72 6.55 1.04
N ALA A 132 -9.08 5.60 1.74
CA ALA A 132 -9.71 4.34 2.10
C ALA A 132 -10.98 4.56 2.95
N ARG A 133 -10.96 5.51 3.90
CA ARG A 133 -12.12 5.84 4.74
C ARG A 133 -13.33 6.27 3.91
N ARG A 134 -13.14 7.12 2.90
CA ARG A 134 -14.21 7.63 2.03
C ARG A 134 -14.92 6.53 1.24
N TYR A 135 -14.19 5.51 0.80
CA TYR A 135 -14.72 4.42 -0.01
C TYR A 135 -14.94 3.10 0.76
N TRP A 136 -14.67 3.09 2.07
CA TRP A 136 -14.57 1.86 2.85
C TRP A 136 -15.85 1.02 2.81
N ASP A 137 -17.01 1.66 2.90
CA ASP A 137 -18.27 0.95 3.00
C ASP A 137 -18.54 0.11 1.74
N GLY A 138 -18.26 0.66 0.55
CA GLY A 138 -18.36 -0.10 -0.69
C GLY A 138 -17.36 -1.26 -0.77
N LEU A 139 -16.12 -1.04 -0.34
CA LEU A 139 -15.08 -2.07 -0.30
C LEU A 139 -15.44 -3.20 0.65
N ALA A 140 -15.86 -2.86 1.87
CA ALA A 140 -16.21 -3.81 2.92
C ALA A 140 -17.44 -4.65 2.57
N VAL A 141 -18.53 -3.98 2.15
CA VAL A 141 -19.77 -4.67 1.74
C VAL A 141 -19.50 -5.56 0.53
N GLY A 142 -18.82 -5.02 -0.50
CA GLY A 142 -18.52 -5.76 -1.72
C GLY A 142 -17.65 -6.99 -1.46
N ALA A 143 -16.56 -6.85 -0.69
CA ALA A 143 -15.67 -7.95 -0.36
C ALA A 143 -16.36 -9.04 0.48
N ALA A 144 -17.16 -8.63 1.48
CA ALA A 144 -17.88 -9.57 2.35
C ALA A 144 -18.91 -10.39 1.56
N LEU A 145 -19.73 -9.74 0.73
CA LEU A 145 -20.72 -10.44 -0.11
C LEU A 145 -20.07 -11.34 -1.17
N ALA A 146 -18.99 -10.85 -1.79
CA ALA A 146 -18.22 -11.63 -2.76
C ALA A 146 -17.44 -12.80 -2.13
N GLY A 147 -17.33 -12.86 -0.79
CA GLY A 147 -16.56 -13.91 -0.10
C GLY A 147 -15.06 -13.83 -0.40
N CYS A 148 -14.53 -12.60 -0.48
CA CYS A 148 -13.12 -12.30 -0.75
C CYS A 148 -12.44 -11.74 0.50
N ILE A 149 -11.11 -11.78 0.53
CA ILE A 149 -10.33 -11.15 1.61
C ILE A 149 -10.30 -9.64 1.41
N LEU A 150 -10.48 -8.87 2.49
CA LEU A 150 -10.24 -7.43 2.51
C LEU A 150 -9.18 -7.09 3.55
N ILE A 151 -8.17 -6.32 3.18
CA ILE A 151 -7.08 -5.94 4.09
C ILE A 151 -7.24 -4.48 4.50
N ILE A 152 -7.35 -4.22 5.80
CA ILE A 152 -7.25 -2.89 6.40
C ILE A 152 -5.77 -2.47 6.38
N GLY A 153 -5.47 -1.33 5.74
CA GLY A 153 -4.12 -0.77 5.66
C GLY A 153 -3.54 -0.31 7.00
N GLU A 154 -2.23 -0.06 6.98
CA GLU A 154 -1.46 0.43 8.12
C GLU A 154 -1.93 1.79 8.66
N ASN A 155 -1.54 2.11 9.89
CA ASN A 155 -1.67 3.40 10.55
C ASN A 155 -3.11 3.90 10.83
N VAL A 156 -4.14 3.08 10.62
CA VAL A 156 -5.54 3.49 10.87
C VAL A 156 -5.74 4.00 12.30
N CYS A 157 -5.29 3.24 13.31
CA CYS A 157 -5.44 3.64 14.71
C CYS A 157 -4.56 4.87 15.04
N GLY A 158 -3.31 4.86 14.57
CA GLY A 158 -2.36 5.93 14.89
C GLY A 158 -2.73 7.28 14.27
N VAL A 159 -3.40 7.30 13.11
CA VAL A 159 -3.86 8.54 12.44
C VAL A 159 -5.33 8.86 12.67
N ASP A 160 -6.07 8.06 13.41
CA ASP A 160 -7.43 8.41 13.81
C ASP A 160 -7.38 9.40 15.00
N PRO A 161 -7.88 10.65 14.85
CA PRO A 161 -7.89 11.63 15.93
C PRO A 161 -8.69 11.19 17.15
N LYS A 162 -9.68 10.30 16.96
CA LYS A 162 -10.55 9.79 18.02
C LYS A 162 -10.03 8.51 18.69
N SER A 163 -8.85 8.04 18.28
CA SER A 163 -8.24 6.87 18.93
C SER A 163 -7.69 7.23 20.31
N GLU A 164 -7.93 6.33 21.26
CA GLU A 164 -7.53 6.46 22.66
C GLU A 164 -6.36 5.53 22.94
N PHE A 165 -5.35 6.07 23.63
CA PHE A 165 -4.12 5.36 23.95
C PHE A 165 -3.91 5.31 25.46
N LYS A 166 -3.46 4.16 25.96
CA LYS A 166 -3.01 3.98 27.35
C LYS A 166 -1.60 3.42 27.33
N ASN A 167 -0.65 4.11 27.96
CA ASN A 167 0.77 3.73 27.98
C ASN A 167 1.36 3.51 26.58
N GLY A 168 0.97 4.34 25.61
CA GLY A 168 1.42 4.24 24.22
C GLY A 168 0.78 3.11 23.40
N ARG A 169 -0.14 2.34 23.98
CA ARG A 169 -0.89 1.27 23.30
C ARG A 169 -2.32 1.69 23.00
N VAL A 170 -2.86 1.30 21.86
CA VAL A 170 -4.26 1.56 21.47
C VAL A 170 -5.18 0.76 22.38
N VAL A 171 -6.13 1.45 22.99
CA VAL A 171 -7.22 0.81 23.75
C VAL A 171 -8.57 0.95 23.04
N ARG A 172 -8.69 1.95 22.15
CA ARG A 172 -9.89 2.18 21.35
C ARG A 172 -9.55 2.92 20.07
N SER A 173 -10.14 2.50 18.95
CA SER A 173 -10.06 3.21 17.67
C SER A 173 -11.40 3.15 16.95
N PRO A 174 -12.20 4.23 16.97
CA PRO A 174 -13.49 4.28 16.29
C PRO A 174 -13.41 3.95 14.79
N GLU A 175 -12.35 4.40 14.10
CA GLU A 175 -12.20 4.06 12.68
C GLU A 175 -11.86 2.59 12.45
N MET A 176 -11.00 1.97 13.27
CA MET A 176 -10.72 0.54 13.15
C MET A 176 -11.97 -0.31 13.47
N GLU A 177 -12.69 0.03 14.55
CA GLU A 177 -13.96 -0.60 14.92
C GLU A 177 -14.97 -0.53 13.78
N ARG A 178 -15.16 0.66 13.20
CA ARG A 178 -16.07 0.88 12.07
C ARG A 178 -15.68 0.01 10.88
N ARG A 179 -14.39 -0.09 10.56
CA ARG A 179 -13.90 -0.85 9.41
C ARG A 179 -14.15 -2.34 9.55
N VAL A 180 -13.80 -2.91 10.70
CA VAL A 180 -14.01 -4.33 11.01
C VAL A 180 -15.50 -4.64 11.08
N LYS A 181 -16.27 -3.83 11.81
CA LYS A 181 -17.72 -4.01 11.97
C LYS A 181 -18.43 -4.00 10.62
N LYS A 182 -18.09 -3.05 9.73
CA LYS A 182 -18.76 -2.92 8.43
C LYS A 182 -18.55 -4.15 7.54
N PHE A 183 -17.38 -4.78 7.56
CA PHE A 183 -17.17 -6.04 6.86
C PHE A 183 -17.97 -7.17 7.52
N LYS A 184 -17.85 -7.33 8.84
CA LYS A 184 -18.53 -8.41 9.60
C LYS A 184 -20.05 -8.36 9.49
N GLU A 185 -20.65 -7.17 9.34
CA GLU A 185 -22.09 -6.98 9.16
C GLU A 185 -22.65 -7.73 7.94
N PHE A 186 -21.86 -7.86 6.87
CA PHE A 186 -22.27 -8.52 5.61
C PHE A 186 -21.55 -9.84 5.36
N TRP A 187 -20.71 -10.28 6.29
CA TRP A 187 -19.91 -11.48 6.16
C TRP A 187 -20.72 -12.72 6.52
N ASP A 188 -20.64 -13.77 5.70
CA ASP A 188 -21.33 -15.04 5.93
C ASP A 188 -20.65 -15.93 6.99
N GLY A 189 -19.53 -15.48 7.56
CA GLY A 189 -18.73 -16.21 8.55
C GLY A 189 -17.97 -17.41 8.00
N LYS A 190 -18.00 -17.65 6.68
CA LYS A 190 -17.42 -18.83 6.03
C LYS A 190 -16.40 -18.48 4.93
N TYR A 191 -16.69 -17.49 4.10
CA TYR A 191 -15.86 -17.13 2.94
C TYR A 191 -15.35 -15.69 3.02
N GLY A 192 -14.09 -15.48 2.69
CA GLY A 192 -13.41 -14.20 2.88
C GLY A 192 -12.97 -14.01 4.32
N ASP A 193 -12.23 -12.93 4.54
CA ASP A 193 -11.74 -12.53 5.86
C ASP A 193 -11.39 -11.04 5.87
N ILE A 194 -11.47 -10.42 7.03
CA ILE A 194 -11.02 -9.05 7.27
C ILE A 194 -9.65 -9.11 7.95
N VAL A 195 -8.63 -8.66 7.23
CA VAL A 195 -7.23 -8.72 7.69
C VAL A 195 -6.80 -7.35 8.20
N VAL A 196 -6.09 -7.30 9.32
CA VAL A 196 -5.47 -6.05 9.79
C VAL A 196 -3.98 -6.06 9.46
N GLN A 197 -3.55 -5.12 8.65
CA GLN A 197 -2.13 -4.93 8.35
C GLN A 197 -1.46 -4.08 9.44
N VAL A 198 -0.31 -4.53 9.92
CA VAL A 198 0.51 -3.81 10.91
C VAL A 198 1.91 -3.54 10.36
N ASN A 199 2.33 -2.28 10.47
CA ASN A 199 3.69 -1.86 10.21
C ASN A 199 4.47 -1.65 11.53
N VAL A 200 5.65 -1.04 11.46
CA VAL A 200 6.48 -0.74 12.64
C VAL A 200 5.75 0.13 13.66
N GLU A 201 5.03 1.16 13.22
CA GLU A 201 4.26 2.04 14.10
C GLU A 201 3.06 1.33 14.72
N ASP A 202 2.29 0.59 13.92
CA ASP A 202 1.14 -0.18 14.41
C ASP A 202 1.56 -1.24 15.44
N THR A 203 2.73 -1.87 15.25
CA THR A 203 3.31 -2.81 16.20
C THR A 203 3.67 -2.11 17.52
N ARG A 204 4.27 -0.92 17.46
CA ARG A 204 4.58 -0.12 18.68
C ARG A 204 3.33 0.34 19.41
N PHE A 205 2.27 0.65 18.67
CA PHE A 205 0.98 1.04 19.22
C PHE A 205 0.14 -0.14 19.71
N GLY A 206 0.60 -1.37 19.55
CA GLY A 206 -0.14 -2.55 19.96
C GLY A 206 -1.45 -2.76 19.18
N VAL A 207 -1.45 -2.45 17.89
CA VAL A 207 -2.65 -2.54 17.03
C VAL A 207 -3.04 -3.99 16.78
N TYR A 208 -2.08 -4.92 16.68
CA TYR A 208 -2.37 -6.33 16.44
C TYR A 208 -3.07 -6.96 17.64
N GLU A 209 -2.62 -6.66 18.87
CA GLU A 209 -3.26 -7.11 20.11
C GLU A 209 -4.68 -6.56 20.22
N TYR A 210 -4.86 -5.27 19.93
CA TYR A 210 -6.16 -4.64 19.91
C TYR A 210 -7.09 -5.29 18.87
N ALA A 211 -6.62 -5.48 17.64
CA ALA A 211 -7.39 -6.08 16.56
C ALA A 211 -7.81 -7.52 16.88
N VAL A 212 -6.89 -8.35 17.34
CA VAL A 212 -7.15 -9.76 17.66
C VAL A 212 -8.01 -9.87 18.92
N SER A 213 -7.61 -9.22 20.02
CA SER A 213 -8.22 -9.44 21.34
C SER A 213 -9.53 -8.68 21.55
N LYS A 214 -9.74 -7.55 20.87
CA LYS A 214 -10.93 -6.68 21.07
C LYS A 214 -11.86 -6.66 19.88
N LEU A 215 -11.32 -6.75 18.66
CA LEU A 215 -12.12 -6.72 17.43
C LEU A 215 -12.33 -8.11 16.83
N GLU A 216 -11.74 -9.14 17.43
CA GLU A 216 -11.83 -10.55 17.02
C GLU A 216 -11.44 -10.72 15.55
N VAL A 217 -10.33 -10.08 15.16
CA VAL A 217 -9.73 -10.24 13.84
C VAL A 217 -8.94 -11.54 13.81
N ASP A 218 -9.24 -12.41 12.85
CA ASP A 218 -8.64 -13.74 12.75
C ASP A 218 -7.27 -13.73 12.05
N THR A 219 -6.99 -12.72 11.22
CA THR A 219 -5.77 -12.65 10.43
C THR A 219 -5.08 -11.30 10.55
N VAL A 220 -3.77 -11.34 10.84
CA VAL A 220 -2.90 -10.16 10.87
C VAL A 220 -1.89 -10.24 9.73
N GLU A 221 -1.71 -9.13 9.00
CA GLU A 221 -0.69 -9.01 7.97
C GLU A 221 0.47 -8.15 8.46
N ILE A 222 1.68 -8.72 8.51
CA ILE A 222 2.90 -7.97 8.81
C ILE A 222 3.33 -7.25 7.53
N LYS A 223 3.54 -5.94 7.59
CA LYS A 223 4.03 -5.16 6.45
C LYS A 223 5.51 -4.82 6.59
N TRP A 224 6.33 -5.43 5.74
CA TRP A 224 7.73 -5.02 5.55
C TRP A 224 7.85 -3.95 4.48
N GLY A 225 7.07 -4.04 3.42
CA GLY A 225 7.17 -3.11 2.30
C GLY A 225 5.93 -3.04 1.41
N GLN A 226 6.09 -2.38 0.27
CA GLN A 226 5.09 -2.31 -0.78
C GLN A 226 5.76 -2.19 -2.14
N GLY A 227 5.08 -2.64 -3.20
CA GLY A 227 5.63 -2.61 -4.55
C GLY A 227 5.88 -1.21 -5.11
N ALA A 228 5.10 -0.21 -4.68
CA ALA A 228 5.22 1.15 -5.19
C ALA A 228 6.54 1.84 -4.78
N LYS A 229 7.07 1.52 -3.59
CA LYS A 229 8.27 2.15 -3.04
C LYS A 229 8.91 1.31 -1.94
N ALA A 230 10.24 1.27 -1.93
CA ALA A 230 11.05 0.59 -0.91
C ALA A 230 11.33 1.49 0.32
N ILE A 231 10.33 2.28 0.72
CA ILE A 231 10.35 3.12 1.93
C ILE A 231 9.09 2.86 2.75
N GLY A 232 9.01 3.44 3.94
CA GLY A 232 7.81 3.39 4.77
C GLY A 232 6.60 4.06 4.11
N GLY A 233 5.41 3.80 4.65
CA GLY A 233 4.21 4.53 4.30
C GLY A 233 4.38 6.03 4.51
N GLU A 234 3.65 6.83 3.74
CA GLU A 234 3.74 8.29 3.79
C GLU A 234 2.38 8.90 3.50
N ILE A 235 2.02 9.95 4.24
CA ILE A 235 0.83 10.74 3.96
C ILE A 235 1.16 12.23 4.05
N ARG A 236 0.42 13.04 3.29
CA ARG A 236 0.45 14.50 3.38
C ARG A 236 -0.51 14.98 4.46
N VAL A 237 -0.05 15.95 5.27
CA VAL A 237 -0.81 16.58 6.35
C VAL A 237 -0.82 18.08 6.10
N ARG A 238 -1.99 18.64 5.78
CA ARG A 238 -2.15 20.07 5.45
C ARG A 238 -2.57 20.93 6.64
N ASP A 239 -2.45 20.40 7.86
CA ASP A 239 -2.81 21.08 9.10
C ASP A 239 -1.66 21.00 10.10
N LEU A 240 -1.23 22.15 10.61
CA LEU A 240 -0.09 22.25 11.53
C LEU A 240 -0.38 21.56 12.87
N GLN A 241 -1.58 21.73 13.42
CA GLN A 241 -1.92 21.12 14.72
C GLN A 241 -1.93 19.59 14.62
N ARG A 242 -2.45 19.07 13.51
CA ARG A 242 -2.42 17.66 13.19
C ARG A 242 -0.99 17.12 13.03
N ALA A 243 -0.11 17.88 12.38
CA ALA A 243 1.28 17.51 12.23
C ALA A 243 2.00 17.41 13.60
N ILE A 244 1.79 18.40 14.47
CA ILE A 244 2.31 18.39 15.86
C ILE A 244 1.77 17.18 16.63
N GLU A 245 0.47 16.91 16.54
CA GLU A 245 -0.17 15.78 17.21
C GLU A 245 0.44 14.44 16.78
N LEU A 246 0.63 14.24 15.47
CA LEU A 246 1.27 13.03 14.94
C LEU A 246 2.71 12.88 15.44
N LYS A 247 3.50 13.97 15.47
CA LYS A 247 4.85 13.94 16.03
C LYS A 247 4.82 13.53 17.51
N LYS A 248 3.90 14.09 18.31
CA LYS A 248 3.70 13.71 19.72
C LYS A 248 3.29 12.25 19.91
N ARG A 249 2.60 11.65 18.94
CA ARG A 249 2.31 10.21 18.89
C ARG A 249 3.54 9.35 18.52
N GLY A 250 4.70 9.96 18.23
CA GLY A 250 5.95 9.25 17.94
C GLY A 250 6.22 9.00 16.45
N TYR A 251 5.42 9.59 15.56
CA TYR A 251 5.67 9.57 14.13
C TYR A 251 6.86 10.45 13.75
N VAL A 252 7.50 10.10 12.63
CA VAL A 252 8.45 11.00 11.96
C VAL A 252 7.64 11.96 11.11
N VAL A 253 7.74 13.27 11.38
CA VAL A 253 7.03 14.31 10.65
C VAL A 253 8.06 15.32 10.13
N LEU A 254 8.03 15.57 8.82
CA LEU A 254 8.94 16.47 8.13
C LEU A 254 8.16 17.48 7.28
N PRO A 255 8.60 18.75 7.20
CA PRO A 255 9.57 19.39 8.09
C PRO A 255 9.11 19.37 9.56
N ASP A 256 10.00 19.62 10.53
CA ASP A 256 9.63 19.50 11.95
C ASP A 256 8.50 20.48 12.33
N PRO A 257 7.29 20.00 12.66
CA PRO A 257 6.14 20.86 12.96
C PRO A 257 6.26 21.62 14.30
N GLU A 258 7.21 21.26 15.17
CA GLU A 258 7.48 21.96 16.43
C GLU A 258 8.54 23.07 16.28
N ASN A 259 9.22 23.14 15.13
CA ASN A 259 10.20 24.19 14.88
C ASN A 259 9.50 25.54 14.57
N PRO A 260 9.76 26.62 15.33
CA PRO A 260 9.10 27.92 15.13
C PRO A 260 9.28 28.49 13.71
N THR A 261 10.46 28.31 13.10
CA THR A 261 10.74 28.75 11.73
C THR A 261 9.88 28.00 10.71
N VAL A 262 9.69 26.69 10.90
CA VAL A 262 8.83 25.86 10.04
C VAL A 262 7.37 26.28 10.19
N GLN A 263 6.91 26.56 11.43
CA GLN A 263 5.55 27.04 11.66
C GLN A 263 5.30 28.40 11.00
N GLN A 264 6.28 29.30 11.05
CA GLN A 264 6.18 30.60 10.40
C GLN A 264 6.15 30.44 8.88
N ALA A 265 7.03 29.62 8.30
CA ALA A 265 7.02 29.32 6.87
C ALA A 265 5.70 28.71 6.39
N PHE A 266 5.05 27.86 7.19
CA PHE A 266 3.72 27.31 6.89
C PHE A 266 2.63 28.40 6.91
N LYS A 267 2.64 29.28 7.92
CA LYS A 267 1.69 30.40 8.03
C LYS A 267 1.85 31.40 6.88
N ASP A 268 3.08 31.59 6.43
CA ASP A 268 3.42 32.47 5.31
C ASP A 268 3.15 31.82 3.94
N GLY A 269 2.70 30.57 3.91
CA GLY A 269 2.40 29.83 2.67
C GLY A 269 3.63 29.40 1.87
N ILE A 270 4.83 29.49 2.46
CA ILE A 270 6.11 29.07 1.83
C ILE A 270 6.16 27.54 1.73
N ILE A 271 5.66 26.84 2.75
CA ILE A 271 5.40 25.40 2.70
C ILE A 271 3.89 25.15 2.76
N ASP A 272 3.42 24.18 1.98
CA ASP A 272 1.99 23.88 1.81
C ASP A 272 1.49 22.70 2.68
N GLY A 273 2.39 22.10 3.47
CA GLY A 273 2.06 21.03 4.40
C GLY A 273 3.25 20.27 4.94
N PHE A 274 2.94 19.15 5.57
CA PHE A 274 3.88 18.23 6.23
C PHE A 274 3.74 16.83 5.65
N GLU A 275 4.79 16.04 5.82
CA GLU A 275 4.86 14.63 5.46
C GLU A 275 5.01 13.80 6.74
N ARG A 276 4.11 12.85 6.95
CA ARG A 276 4.25 11.85 8.00
C ARG A 276 4.81 10.57 7.40
N HIS A 277 5.98 10.16 7.89
CA HIS A 277 6.73 9.01 7.42
C HIS A 277 6.62 7.84 8.43
N SER A 278 6.31 6.65 7.91
CA SER A 278 6.48 5.40 8.65
C SER A 278 7.93 4.94 8.57
N ARG A 279 8.40 4.25 9.61
CA ARG A 279 9.73 3.63 9.62
C ARG A 279 9.74 2.39 8.73
N VAL A 280 10.89 2.15 8.13
CA VAL A 280 11.19 0.89 7.43
C VAL A 280 11.60 -0.13 8.48
N GLY A 281 10.97 -1.30 8.49
CA GLY A 281 11.35 -2.40 9.37
C GLY A 281 12.70 -2.98 8.95
N MET A 282 13.53 -3.35 9.93
CA MET A 282 14.78 -4.08 9.73
C MET A 282 14.69 -5.41 10.50
N PRO A 283 13.85 -6.34 10.05
CA PRO A 283 13.58 -7.58 10.77
C PRO A 283 14.80 -8.50 10.74
N THR A 284 14.97 -9.26 11.81
CA THR A 284 15.78 -10.49 11.84
C THR A 284 14.85 -11.70 11.81
N GLU A 285 15.36 -12.86 11.40
CA GLU A 285 14.60 -14.12 11.45
C GLU A 285 14.01 -14.35 12.85
N LYS A 286 14.85 -14.26 13.89
CA LYS A 286 14.42 -14.42 15.29
C LYS A 286 13.27 -13.47 15.65
N SER A 287 13.42 -12.17 15.36
CA SER A 287 12.37 -11.19 15.68
C SER A 287 11.07 -11.43 14.90
N LEU A 288 11.14 -11.99 13.69
CA LEU A 288 9.94 -12.32 12.92
C LEU A 288 9.24 -13.53 13.54
N VAL A 289 9.98 -14.58 13.87
CA VAL A 289 9.42 -15.80 14.47
C VAL A 289 8.75 -15.48 15.79
N GLU A 290 9.44 -14.77 16.69
CA GLU A 290 8.89 -14.36 17.99
C GLU A 290 7.61 -13.52 17.81
N PHE A 291 7.60 -12.60 16.84
CA PHE A 291 6.42 -11.77 16.60
C PHE A 291 5.24 -12.56 16.01
N VAL A 292 5.50 -13.53 15.14
CA VAL A 292 4.46 -14.43 14.61
C VAL A 292 3.89 -15.32 15.72
N GLU A 293 4.73 -15.80 16.64
CA GLU A 293 4.30 -16.55 17.82
C GLU A 293 3.43 -15.70 18.74
N GLU A 294 3.87 -14.48 19.06
CA GLU A 294 3.09 -13.53 19.86
C GLU A 294 1.70 -13.27 19.27
N ILE A 295 1.61 -13.01 17.97
CA ILE A 295 0.32 -12.80 17.28
C ILE A 295 -0.59 -14.04 17.39
N ARG A 296 -0.03 -15.25 17.30
CA ARG A 296 -0.78 -16.50 17.40
C ARG A 296 -1.24 -16.77 18.83
N ASP A 297 -0.40 -16.50 19.82
CA ASP A 297 -0.73 -16.66 21.25
C ASP A 297 -1.87 -15.73 21.67
N LEU A 298 -2.01 -14.57 21.03
CA LEU A 298 -3.15 -13.67 21.20
C LEU A 298 -4.46 -14.20 20.59
N GLY A 299 -4.40 -15.26 19.78
CA GLY A 299 -5.57 -15.93 19.20
C GLY A 299 -5.74 -15.74 17.69
N ALA A 300 -4.81 -15.10 16.98
CA ALA A 300 -4.90 -14.99 15.52
C ALA A 300 -4.80 -16.38 14.85
N LYS A 301 -5.71 -16.68 13.93
CA LYS A 301 -5.75 -17.95 13.19
C LYS A 301 -4.72 -18.00 12.07
N SER A 302 -4.42 -16.85 11.46
CA SER A 302 -3.45 -16.73 10.36
C SER A 302 -2.58 -15.48 10.51
N VAL A 303 -1.36 -15.57 10.01
CA VAL A 303 -0.45 -14.44 9.87
C VAL A 303 0.07 -14.44 8.44
N THR A 304 -0.02 -13.29 7.76
CA THR A 304 0.54 -13.10 6.42
C THR A 304 1.68 -12.10 6.46
N LEU A 305 2.56 -12.14 5.45
CA LEU A 305 3.66 -11.20 5.29
C LEU A 305 3.53 -10.49 3.96
N LYS A 306 3.42 -9.16 3.99
CA LYS A 306 3.48 -8.31 2.81
C LYS A 306 4.89 -7.77 2.62
N THR A 307 5.53 -8.23 1.55
CA THR A 307 6.85 -7.78 1.11
C THR A 307 6.74 -6.61 0.12
N GLY A 308 7.88 -5.94 -0.12
CA GLY A 308 8.05 -4.97 -1.20
C GLY A 308 8.93 -5.51 -2.31
N ALA A 309 9.29 -4.65 -3.26
CA ALA A 309 10.28 -4.97 -4.30
C ALA A 309 11.71 -4.94 -3.71
N TYR A 310 11.99 -5.83 -2.76
CA TYR A 310 13.30 -5.99 -2.14
C TYR A 310 14.14 -7.00 -2.92
N ARG A 311 15.46 -7.02 -2.65
CA ARG A 311 16.36 -7.98 -3.30
C ARG A 311 16.01 -9.39 -2.81
N PRO A 312 16.20 -10.43 -3.65
CA PRO A 312 15.96 -11.81 -3.22
C PRO A 312 16.66 -12.17 -1.90
N ALA A 313 17.90 -11.71 -1.69
CA ALA A 313 18.65 -11.96 -0.46
C ALA A 313 18.01 -11.38 0.82
N ASP A 314 17.08 -10.42 0.71
CA ASP A 314 16.41 -9.80 1.85
C ASP A 314 15.05 -10.48 2.16
N VAL A 315 14.53 -11.34 1.27
CA VAL A 315 13.17 -11.93 1.38
C VAL A 315 13.09 -13.45 1.16
N ALA A 316 14.17 -14.09 0.70
CA ALA A 316 14.24 -15.52 0.42
C ALA A 316 14.68 -16.35 1.63
#